data_AF-A0A367I1K8-F1
#
_entry.id   AF-A0A367I1K8-F1
#
_cell.length_a   1.000
_cell.length_b   1.000
_cell.length_c   1.000
_cell.angle_alpha   90.00
_cell.angle_beta   90.00
_cell.angle_gamma   90.00
#
_symmetry.space_group_name_H-M   'P 1'
#
loop_
_entity.id
_entity.type
_entity.pdbx_description
1 polymer ?
#
loop_
_entity_poly.entity_id
_entity_poly.type
_entity_poly.pdbx_seq_one_letter_code
_entity_poly.pdbx_strand_id
1 'polypeptide(L)'
;MKRWPDGAADRKESVRRLDEGLRQFGTDMSRNWKVYRRSLLAVVGLSMVIFVSTVSIFADDIAVEHPYRNLQDTEDLWSIDYEPRRAHPFSEECDWHEQSISLTKLRRDNVMTVVAESDDKVGSDNRYYRDTLSVIEFISLEDNVGGELDTSLISIDAANSSILVISQEMYDNMSLTTVWLTYEFDNSAMHHWWMPDGYDVCIFGTNNQGQDMFSKVLYGSRVSLKIGITVAMLTVTLGTIVGSISGYYGGRVDEVIMRICDIFFAVPGLILAMAFVTAMLAMT
;
A
#
# COMPACT_ATOMS: atom_id res chain seq x y z
N MET A 1 -43.95 -27.18 -33.94
CA MET A 1 -42.58 -27.13 -33.40
C MET A 1 -41.62 -27.68 -34.45
N LYS A 2 -40.72 -26.86 -35.01
CA LYS A 2 -39.64 -27.36 -35.87
C LYS A 2 -38.76 -28.31 -35.06
N ARG A 3 -38.38 -29.48 -35.60
CA ARG A 3 -37.45 -30.40 -34.90
C ARG A 3 -36.03 -29.86 -35.06
N TRP A 4 -35.14 -30.18 -34.11
CA TRP A 4 -33.71 -29.79 -34.10
C TRP A 4 -32.93 -29.96 -35.44
N PRO A 5 -33.24 -30.96 -36.30
CA PRO A 5 -32.64 -31.10 -37.63
C PRO A 5 -33.04 -29.99 -38.62
N ASP A 6 -34.27 -29.46 -38.50
CA ASP A 6 -34.86 -28.53 -39.48
C ASP A 6 -34.24 -27.12 -39.41
N GLY A 7 -33.49 -26.81 -38.34
CA GLY A 7 -32.77 -25.54 -38.13
C GLY A 7 -31.27 -25.60 -38.43
N ALA A 8 -30.77 -26.67 -39.05
CA ALA A 8 -29.34 -26.83 -39.33
C ALA A 8 -28.80 -25.77 -40.32
N ALA A 9 -29.62 -25.32 -41.27
CA ALA A 9 -29.30 -24.23 -42.19
C ALA A 9 -29.23 -22.88 -41.46
N ASP A 10 -30.25 -22.57 -40.63
CA ASP A 10 -30.31 -21.35 -39.83
C ASP A 10 -29.11 -21.24 -38.86
N ARG A 11 -28.66 -22.34 -38.27
CA ARG A 11 -27.45 -22.36 -37.42
C ARG A 11 -26.18 -22.06 -38.22
N LYS A 12 -26.02 -22.62 -39.42
CA LYS A 12 -24.87 -22.34 -40.28
C LYS A 12 -24.85 -20.87 -40.71
N GLU A 13 -26.01 -20.30 -41.00
CA GLU A 13 -26.18 -18.88 -41.32
C GLU A 13 -25.80 -17.99 -40.11
N SER A 14 -26.25 -18.32 -38.90
CA SER A 14 -25.87 -17.60 -37.68
C SER A 14 -24.38 -17.68 -37.38
N VAL A 15 -23.77 -18.87 -37.51
CA VAL A 15 -22.32 -19.06 -37.32
C VAL A 15 -21.53 -18.27 -38.36
N ARG A 16 -21.99 -18.23 -39.61
CA ARG A 16 -21.37 -17.43 -40.66
C ARG A 16 -21.45 -15.93 -40.36
N ARG A 17 -22.58 -15.42 -39.90
CA ARG A 17 -22.72 -14.00 -39.52
C ARG A 17 -21.84 -13.64 -38.32
N LEU A 18 -21.69 -14.57 -37.36
CA LEU A 18 -20.75 -14.40 -36.26
C LEU A 18 -19.29 -14.36 -36.75
N ASP A 19 -18.90 -15.24 -37.66
CA ASP A 19 -17.55 -15.23 -38.25
C ASP A 19 -17.29 -13.96 -39.07
N GLU A 20 -18.26 -13.52 -39.89
CA GLU A 20 -18.18 -12.27 -40.64
C GLU A 20 -18.08 -11.05 -39.71
N GLY A 21 -18.87 -11.03 -38.63
CA GLY A 21 -18.82 -9.98 -37.61
C GLY A 21 -17.49 -9.95 -36.85
N LEU A 22 -16.93 -11.12 -36.49
CA LEU A 22 -15.63 -11.22 -35.82
C LEU A 22 -14.48 -10.76 -36.74
N ARG A 23 -14.54 -11.11 -38.03
CA ARG A 23 -13.55 -10.64 -39.01
C ARG A 23 -13.64 -9.13 -39.23
N GLN A 24 -14.85 -8.58 -39.34
CA GLN A 24 -15.05 -7.13 -39.43
C GLN A 24 -14.50 -6.42 -38.19
N PHE A 25 -14.78 -6.93 -37.00
CA PHE A 25 -14.25 -6.41 -35.75
C PHE A 25 -12.71 -6.36 -35.76
N GLY A 26 -12.04 -7.44 -36.18
CA GLY A 26 -10.58 -7.46 -36.30
C GLY A 26 -10.04 -6.40 -37.27
N THR A 27 -10.68 -6.22 -38.43
CA THR A 27 -10.28 -5.20 -39.40
C THR A 27 -10.52 -3.77 -38.89
N ASP A 28 -11.65 -3.52 -38.23
CA ASP A 28 -11.97 -2.22 -37.66
C ASP A 28 -11.05 -1.88 -36.49
N MET A 29 -10.71 -2.86 -35.65
CA MET A 29 -9.76 -2.68 -34.56
C MET A 29 -8.37 -2.32 -35.08
N SER A 30 -7.88 -2.98 -36.13
CA SER A 30 -6.60 -2.63 -36.76
C SER A 30 -6.60 -1.22 -37.35
N ARG A 31 -7.71 -0.82 -38.01
CA ARG A 31 -7.87 0.53 -38.56
C ARG A 31 -7.89 1.58 -37.45
N ASN A 32 -8.68 1.35 -36.40
CA ASN A 32 -8.78 2.23 -35.25
C ASN A 32 -7.45 2.35 -34.51
N TRP A 33 -6.70 1.27 -34.36
CA TRP A 33 -5.37 1.29 -33.76
C TRP A 33 -4.36 2.12 -34.56
N LYS A 34 -4.40 2.05 -35.89
CA LYS A 34 -3.59 2.93 -36.76
C LYS A 34 -3.93 4.40 -36.59
N VAL A 35 -5.21 4.73 -36.39
CA VAL A 35 -5.66 6.10 -36.11
C VAL A 35 -5.23 6.53 -34.70
N TYR A 36 -5.41 5.66 -33.71
CA TYR A 36 -5.07 5.89 -32.32
C TYR A 36 -3.58 6.19 -32.14
N ARG A 37 -2.70 5.41 -32.77
CA ARG A 37 -1.24 5.59 -32.69
C ARG A 37 -0.74 6.92 -33.28
N ARG A 38 -1.52 7.57 -34.14
CA ARG A 38 -1.19 8.91 -34.66
C ARG A 38 -1.43 10.02 -33.64
N SER A 39 -2.24 9.76 -32.62
CA SER A 39 -2.48 10.71 -31.53
C SER A 39 -1.47 10.47 -30.41
N LEU A 40 -0.56 11.42 -30.21
CA LEU A 40 0.43 11.36 -29.13
C LEU A 40 -0.26 11.28 -27.75
N LEU A 41 -1.30 12.09 -27.53
CA LEU A 41 -2.06 12.09 -26.27
C LEU A 41 -2.68 10.72 -25.96
N ALA A 42 -3.19 10.04 -26.99
CA ALA A 42 -3.79 8.74 -26.83
C ALA A 42 -2.74 7.68 -26.49
N VAL A 43 -1.60 7.67 -27.19
CA VAL A 43 -0.49 6.76 -26.91
C VAL A 43 0.10 6.99 -25.52
N VAL A 44 0.29 8.25 -25.12
CA VAL A 44 0.76 8.61 -23.78
C VAL A 44 -0.22 8.12 -22.72
N GLY A 45 -1.52 8.36 -22.90
CA GLY A 45 -2.55 7.87 -21.99
C GLY A 45 -2.54 6.34 -21.85
N LEU A 46 -2.47 5.61 -22.96
CA LEU A 46 -2.37 4.15 -22.93
C LEU A 46 -1.09 3.68 -22.22
N SER A 47 0.06 4.32 -22.52
CA SER A 47 1.34 3.96 -21.90
C SER A 47 1.33 4.20 -20.39
N MET A 48 0.72 5.30 -19.94
CA MET A 48 0.54 5.60 -18.53
C MET A 48 -0.34 4.55 -17.85
N VAL A 49 -1.47 4.17 -18.46
CA VAL A 49 -2.36 3.14 -17.91
C VAL A 49 -1.65 1.79 -17.80
N ILE A 50 -0.92 1.40 -18.85
CA ILE A 50 -0.14 0.15 -18.83
C ILE A 50 0.92 0.22 -17.73
N PHE A 51 1.65 1.32 -17.63
CA PHE A 51 2.69 1.52 -16.61
C PHE A 51 2.14 1.42 -15.19
N VAL A 52 1.07 2.17 -14.88
CA VAL A 52 0.43 2.13 -13.57
C VAL A 52 -0.14 0.75 -13.27
N SER A 53 -0.72 0.08 -14.28
CA SER A 53 -1.22 -1.29 -14.11
C SER A 53 -0.10 -2.29 -13.82
N THR A 54 1.04 -2.18 -14.51
CA THR A 54 2.20 -3.04 -14.25
C THR A 54 2.77 -2.80 -12.85
N VAL A 55 2.98 -1.54 -12.46
CA VAL A 55 3.46 -1.18 -11.10
C VAL A 55 2.51 -1.73 -10.04
N SER A 56 1.21 -1.58 -10.27
CA SER A 56 0.17 -2.05 -9.36
C SER A 56 0.19 -3.59 -9.19
N ILE A 57 0.32 -4.35 -10.28
CA ILE A 57 0.40 -5.82 -10.20
C ILE A 57 1.60 -6.26 -9.36
N PHE A 58 2.77 -5.66 -9.60
CA PHE A 58 4.02 -6.02 -8.92
C PHE A 58 4.22 -5.34 -7.56
N ALA A 59 3.25 -4.57 -7.05
CA ALA A 59 3.51 -3.81 -5.83
C ALA A 59 3.71 -4.63 -4.54
N ASP A 60 3.49 -5.95 -4.49
CA ASP A 60 3.86 -6.81 -3.34
C ASP A 60 5.37 -7.08 -3.37
N ASP A 61 5.94 -7.17 -4.57
CA ASP A 61 7.38 -7.40 -4.76
C ASP A 61 8.16 -6.08 -4.68
N ILE A 62 7.49 -4.95 -4.87
CA ILE A 62 8.10 -3.61 -4.92
C ILE A 62 7.86 -2.82 -3.62
N ALA A 63 6.69 -2.92 -3.00
CA ALA A 63 6.44 -2.25 -1.73
C ALA A 63 7.09 -3.06 -0.62
N VAL A 64 8.06 -2.46 0.04
CA VAL A 64 8.69 -3.07 1.21
C VAL A 64 7.89 -2.70 2.45
N GLU A 65 7.71 -3.67 3.34
CA GLU A 65 7.22 -3.40 4.68
C GLU A 65 8.37 -2.92 5.54
N HIS A 66 8.19 -1.78 6.22
CA HIS A 66 9.13 -1.37 7.25
C HIS A 66 9.18 -2.47 8.32
N PRO A 67 10.36 -2.86 8.82
CA PRO A 67 10.48 -3.91 9.83
C PRO A 67 9.79 -3.59 11.16
N TYR A 68 9.16 -2.43 11.34
CA TYR A 68 8.37 -2.06 12.52
C TYR A 68 6.88 -1.91 12.26
N ARG A 69 6.46 -1.66 11.01
CA ARG A 69 5.07 -1.36 10.69
C ARG A 69 4.61 -2.09 9.46
N ASN A 70 3.55 -2.86 9.63
CA ASN A 70 2.78 -3.33 8.50
C ASN A 70 2.19 -2.11 7.75
N LEU A 71 2.18 -2.17 6.42
CA LEU A 71 1.61 -1.14 5.56
C LEU A 71 0.13 -0.88 5.85
N GLN A 72 -0.58 -1.89 6.35
CA GLN A 72 -2.02 -1.84 6.63
C GLN A 72 -2.38 -1.46 8.07
N ASP A 73 -1.42 -1.48 8.99
CA ASP A 73 -1.72 -1.23 10.40
C ASP A 73 -2.07 0.24 10.65
N THR A 74 -2.97 0.45 11.60
CA THR A 74 -3.49 1.74 12.07
C THR A 74 -3.18 1.96 13.55
N GLU A 75 -3.23 3.23 13.98
CA GLU A 75 -2.77 3.66 15.32
C GLU A 75 -3.44 2.98 16.49
N ASP A 76 -4.68 2.58 16.32
CA ASP A 76 -5.49 1.88 17.30
C ASP A 76 -5.02 0.45 17.59
N LEU A 77 -4.13 -0.11 16.77
CA LEU A 77 -3.61 -1.46 16.95
C LEU A 77 -2.40 -1.50 17.89
N TRP A 78 -1.76 -0.37 18.20
CA TRP A 78 -0.46 -0.31 18.87
C TRP A 78 -0.57 0.10 20.34
N SER A 79 0.29 -0.46 21.20
CA SER A 79 0.26 -0.18 22.64
C SER A 79 1.14 1.02 23.04
N ILE A 80 2.24 1.22 22.31
CA ILE A 80 3.36 2.10 22.65
C ILE A 80 4.06 2.49 21.33
N ASP A 81 4.36 3.78 21.12
CA ASP A 81 5.03 4.27 19.91
C ASP A 81 6.08 5.32 20.29
N TYR A 82 7.36 4.97 20.11
CA TYR A 82 8.52 5.79 20.45
C TYR A 82 9.39 6.15 19.25
N GLU A 83 8.91 5.96 18.02
CA GLU A 83 9.71 6.22 16.83
C GLU A 83 9.74 7.73 16.47
N PRO A 84 10.82 8.23 15.82
CA PRO A 84 10.82 9.56 15.24
C PRO A 84 9.67 9.74 14.23
N ARG A 85 8.76 10.67 14.56
CA ARG A 85 7.53 10.89 13.80
C ARG A 85 7.82 11.79 12.60
N ARG A 86 7.93 11.15 11.43
CA ARG A 86 8.28 11.69 10.10
C ARG A 86 9.76 11.94 9.90
N ALA A 87 10.35 11.08 9.08
CA ALA A 87 11.58 11.34 8.38
C ALA A 87 11.29 12.10 7.07
N HIS A 88 12.20 12.98 6.68
CA HIS A 88 12.13 13.66 5.39
C HIS A 88 12.53 12.71 4.24
N PRO A 89 12.17 13.03 2.98
CA PRO A 89 12.61 12.24 1.83
C PRO A 89 14.12 12.07 1.79
N PHE A 90 14.59 10.83 1.57
CA PHE A 90 16.00 10.43 1.50
C PHE A 90 16.79 10.63 2.81
N SER A 91 16.10 10.55 3.96
CA SER A 91 16.74 10.64 5.28
C SER A 91 17.28 9.29 5.74
N GLU A 92 18.46 9.33 6.38
CA GLU A 92 19.12 8.19 7.06
C GLU A 92 18.37 7.77 8.35
N GLU A 93 17.49 8.63 8.88
CA GLU A 93 16.67 8.35 10.08
C GLU A 93 15.73 7.15 9.90
N CYS A 94 15.53 6.67 8.67
CA CYS A 94 14.72 5.50 8.37
C CYS A 94 15.34 4.17 8.78
N ASP A 95 16.66 4.12 8.93
CA ASP A 95 17.37 2.92 9.38
C ASP A 95 17.68 2.98 10.88
N TRP A 96 17.11 3.98 11.58
CA TRP A 96 17.28 4.15 13.01
C TRP A 96 16.11 3.56 13.77
N HIS A 97 16.40 3.03 14.95
CA HIS A 97 15.40 2.53 15.88
C HIS A 97 15.71 3.00 17.30
N GLU A 98 14.67 3.43 18.00
CA GLU A 98 14.75 3.87 19.39
C GLU A 98 14.14 2.83 20.32
N GLN A 99 14.95 2.27 21.22
CA GLN A 99 14.53 1.22 22.14
C GLN A 99 14.68 1.66 23.61
N SER A 100 13.60 1.51 24.37
CA SER A 100 13.66 1.68 25.83
C SER A 100 14.29 0.48 26.53
N ILE A 101 15.27 0.74 27.39
CA ILE A 101 15.96 -0.27 28.18
C ILE A 101 15.72 0.00 29.67
N SER A 102 14.97 -0.89 30.32
CA SER A 102 14.71 -0.80 31.76
C SER A 102 15.84 -1.43 32.58
N LEU A 103 16.75 -0.61 33.09
CA LEU A 103 17.82 -1.04 34.00
C LEU A 103 17.27 -1.64 35.29
N THR A 104 16.09 -1.20 35.73
CA THR A 104 15.43 -1.76 36.92
C THR A 104 15.01 -3.22 36.72
N LYS A 105 14.51 -3.56 35.52
CA LYS A 105 14.16 -4.94 35.17
C LYS A 105 15.41 -5.82 35.08
N LEU A 106 16.47 -5.30 34.44
CA LEU A 106 17.74 -6.00 34.30
C LEU A 106 18.41 -6.32 35.64
N ARG A 107 18.42 -5.36 36.56
CA ARG A 107 18.92 -5.57 37.93
C ARG A 107 18.11 -6.61 38.70
N ARG A 108 16.79 -6.59 38.56
CA ARG A 108 15.89 -7.56 39.19
C ARG A 108 16.16 -8.98 38.67
N ASP A 109 16.35 -9.11 37.37
CA ASP A 109 16.53 -10.39 36.70
C ASP A 109 18.01 -10.85 36.72
N ASN A 110 18.92 -10.00 37.21
CA ASN A 110 20.38 -10.20 37.30
C ASN A 110 21.04 -10.49 35.94
N VAL A 111 20.67 -9.70 34.93
CA VAL A 111 21.14 -9.82 33.54
C VAL A 111 21.66 -8.45 33.08
N MET A 112 22.80 -8.42 32.38
CA MET A 112 23.40 -7.19 31.82
C MET A 112 23.22 -7.07 30.31
N THR A 113 22.51 -8.01 29.70
CA THR A 113 22.29 -8.09 28.26
C THR A 113 20.82 -7.83 27.91
N VAL A 114 20.60 -7.14 26.80
CA VAL A 114 19.28 -6.85 26.23
C VAL A 114 19.27 -7.30 24.77
N VAL A 115 18.14 -7.80 24.30
CA VAL A 115 17.97 -8.11 22.88
C VAL A 115 17.47 -6.86 22.17
N ALA A 116 18.09 -6.53 21.04
CA ALA A 116 17.59 -5.54 20.10
C ALA A 116 16.30 -6.11 19.48
N GLU A 117 15.17 -5.52 19.86
CA GLU A 117 13.84 -5.99 19.48
C GLU A 117 13.12 -4.89 18.71
N SER A 118 12.33 -5.28 17.72
CA SER A 118 11.36 -4.43 17.05
C SER A 118 10.25 -4.00 18.01
N ASP A 119 9.50 -2.97 17.61
CA ASP A 119 8.23 -2.65 18.25
C ASP A 119 7.18 -3.77 18.11
N ASP A 120 6.09 -3.64 18.87
CA ASP A 120 4.99 -4.59 18.90
C ASP A 120 4.26 -4.64 17.53
N LYS A 121 4.36 -5.78 16.85
CA LYS A 121 3.60 -6.08 15.63
C LYS A 121 2.36 -6.89 15.93
N VAL A 122 1.30 -6.74 15.13
CA VAL A 122 0.08 -7.54 15.25
C VAL A 122 0.11 -8.69 14.26
N GLY A 123 0.13 -9.92 14.76
CA GLY A 123 0.02 -11.12 13.94
C GLY A 123 -1.42 -11.40 13.49
N SER A 124 -1.60 -12.33 12.54
CA SER A 124 -2.93 -12.78 12.07
C SER A 124 -3.87 -13.25 13.20
N ASP A 125 -3.28 -13.67 14.32
CA ASP A 125 -3.98 -14.20 15.48
C ASP A 125 -4.36 -13.10 16.50
N ASN A 126 -4.23 -11.81 16.13
CA ASN A 126 -4.38 -10.64 17.01
C ASN A 126 -3.48 -10.68 18.25
N ARG A 127 -2.31 -11.32 18.13
CA ARG A 127 -1.29 -11.35 19.19
C ARG A 127 -0.13 -10.46 18.81
N TYR A 128 0.39 -9.76 19.82
CA TYR A 128 1.60 -8.97 19.70
C TYR A 128 2.83 -9.87 19.64
N TYR A 129 3.73 -9.57 18.71
CA TYR A 129 5.04 -10.20 18.61
C TYR A 129 6.10 -9.15 18.26
N ARG A 130 7.38 -9.47 18.52
CA ARG A 130 8.52 -8.64 18.18
C ARG A 130 9.54 -9.46 17.43
N ASP A 131 10.20 -8.84 16.48
CA ASP A 131 11.30 -9.43 15.72
C ASP A 131 12.63 -8.98 16.31
N THR A 132 13.66 -9.82 16.17
CA THR A 132 15.01 -9.46 16.60
C THR A 132 15.72 -8.67 15.52
N LEU A 133 16.40 -7.59 15.90
CA LEU A 133 17.10 -6.68 14.99
C LEU A 133 18.60 -6.89 15.06
N SER A 134 19.31 -6.67 13.95
CA SER A 134 20.77 -6.70 13.92
C SER A 134 21.29 -5.27 13.99
N VAL A 135 22.02 -4.92 15.04
CA VAL A 135 22.51 -3.54 15.24
C VAL A 135 23.83 -3.33 14.52
N ILE A 136 23.97 -2.18 13.85
CA ILE A 136 25.17 -1.74 13.14
C ILE A 136 25.96 -0.74 13.99
N GLU A 137 25.34 0.38 14.38
CA GLU A 137 25.98 1.48 15.09
C GLU A 137 25.03 2.14 16.10
N PHE A 138 25.58 2.71 17.18
CA PHE A 138 24.81 3.50 18.16
C PHE A 138 24.87 4.98 17.82
N ILE A 139 23.71 5.62 17.72
CA ILE A 139 23.56 7.03 17.35
C ILE A 139 23.49 7.92 18.60
N SER A 140 22.56 7.61 19.50
CA SER A 140 22.37 8.37 20.74
C SER A 140 21.95 7.48 21.89
N LEU A 141 22.27 7.93 23.10
CA LEU A 141 21.86 7.29 24.34
C LEU A 141 21.38 8.38 25.29
N GLU A 142 20.15 8.25 25.77
CA GLU A 142 19.50 9.26 26.61
C GLU A 142 18.98 8.65 27.91
N ASP A 143 18.94 9.44 28.97
CA ASP A 143 18.27 9.07 30.22
C ASP A 143 16.74 9.24 30.12
N ASN A 144 16.01 8.83 31.16
CA ASN A 144 14.55 8.94 31.20
C ASN A 144 14.02 10.40 31.25
N VAL A 145 14.90 11.40 31.32
CA VAL A 145 14.58 12.83 31.36
C VAL A 145 15.03 13.53 30.05
N GLY A 146 15.65 12.80 29.11
CA GLY A 146 16.20 13.32 27.86
C GLY A 146 17.60 13.92 27.97
N GLY A 147 18.37 13.54 29.00
CA GLY A 147 19.77 13.90 29.13
C GLY A 147 20.67 12.95 28.35
N GLU A 148 21.56 13.48 27.51
CA GLU A 148 22.53 12.70 26.74
C GLU A 148 23.55 11.98 27.64
N LEU A 149 23.79 10.71 27.34
CA LEU A 149 24.78 9.84 27.96
C LEU A 149 25.80 9.40 26.90
N ASP A 150 26.98 8.96 27.36
CA ASP A 150 28.00 8.43 26.46
C ASP A 150 27.60 7.03 25.94
N THR A 151 27.60 6.86 24.62
CA THR A 151 27.28 5.59 23.95
C THR A 151 28.28 4.49 24.30
N SER A 152 29.47 4.83 24.80
CA SER A 152 30.46 3.85 25.30
C SER A 152 29.96 2.99 26.47
N LEU A 153 28.88 3.40 27.14
CA LEU A 153 28.23 2.66 28.22
C LEU A 153 27.47 1.41 27.75
N ILE A 154 27.28 1.23 26.44
CA ILE A 154 26.64 0.08 25.82
C ILE A 154 27.55 -0.43 24.70
N SER A 155 27.61 -1.76 24.53
CA SER A 155 28.40 -2.41 23.49
C SER A 155 27.58 -3.48 22.79
N ILE A 156 27.90 -3.78 21.54
CA ILE A 156 27.31 -4.88 20.78
C ILE A 156 28.08 -6.16 21.10
N ASP A 157 27.39 -7.27 21.33
CA ASP A 157 28.05 -8.55 21.55
C ASP A 157 28.81 -9.03 20.30
N ALA A 158 29.98 -9.63 20.50
CA ALA A 158 30.86 -10.02 19.39
C ALA A 158 30.35 -11.26 18.63
N ALA A 159 29.50 -12.09 19.24
CA ALA A 159 28.95 -13.28 18.60
C ALA A 159 27.58 -13.04 17.98
N ASN A 160 26.82 -12.06 18.47
CA ASN A 160 25.47 -11.77 18.01
C ASN A 160 25.19 -10.25 18.02
N SER A 161 25.05 -9.66 16.83
CA SER A 161 24.73 -8.24 16.64
C SER A 161 23.35 -7.82 17.17
N SER A 162 22.47 -8.79 17.48
CA SER A 162 21.18 -8.53 18.12
C SER A 162 21.25 -8.42 19.64
N ILE A 163 22.41 -8.68 20.27
CA ILE A 163 22.55 -8.62 21.72
C ILE A 163 23.35 -7.38 22.10
N LEU A 164 22.73 -6.56 22.96
CA LEU A 164 23.28 -5.36 23.55
C LEU A 164 23.81 -5.70 24.94
N VAL A 165 25.06 -5.34 25.21
CA VAL A 165 25.74 -5.57 26.49
C VAL A 165 25.93 -4.24 27.20
N ILE A 166 25.35 -4.12 28.39
CA ILE A 166 25.42 -2.91 29.20
C ILE A 166 26.69 -2.93 30.05
N SER A 167 27.38 -1.80 30.09
CA SER A 167 28.55 -1.61 30.95
C SER A 167 28.20 -1.71 32.43
N GLN A 168 29.16 -2.16 33.23
CA GLN A 168 28.97 -2.29 34.67
C GLN A 168 28.73 -0.93 35.35
N GLU A 169 29.33 0.14 34.83
CA GLU A 169 29.15 1.51 35.34
C GLU A 169 27.69 1.98 35.23
N MET A 170 27.04 1.71 34.09
CA MET A 170 25.62 2.04 33.92
C MET A 170 24.73 1.12 34.77
N TYR A 171 25.03 -0.17 34.82
CA TYR A 171 24.22 -1.16 35.53
C TYR A 171 24.16 -0.90 37.05
N ASP A 172 25.31 -0.56 37.65
CA ASP A 172 25.43 -0.29 39.09
C ASP A 172 24.88 1.10 39.49
N ASN A 173 24.64 1.98 38.52
CA ASN A 173 24.10 3.31 38.80
C ASN A 173 22.58 3.27 39.10
N MET A 174 22.23 3.44 40.37
CA MET A 174 20.84 3.42 40.84
C MET A 174 20.00 4.64 40.45
N SER A 175 20.62 5.75 40.02
CA SER A 175 19.84 6.93 39.57
C SER A 175 19.18 6.71 38.22
N LEU A 176 19.74 5.81 37.40
CA LEU A 176 19.21 5.45 36.09
C LEU A 176 18.19 4.31 36.25
N THR A 177 16.96 4.56 35.82
CA THR A 177 15.85 3.58 35.88
C THR A 177 15.56 2.98 34.52
N THR A 178 15.48 3.83 33.51
CA THR A 178 15.26 3.54 32.09
C THR A 178 16.18 4.44 31.28
N VAL A 179 16.74 3.89 30.21
CA VAL A 179 17.52 4.64 29.21
C VAL A 179 16.91 4.39 27.83
N TRP A 180 17.08 5.34 26.94
CA TRP A 180 16.64 5.29 25.55
C TRP A 180 17.85 5.17 24.66
N LEU A 181 17.91 4.13 23.85
CA LEU A 181 19.00 3.90 22.92
C LEU A 181 18.48 4.05 21.50
N THR A 182 19.06 4.98 20.75
CA THR A 182 18.86 5.12 19.31
C THR A 182 20.01 4.48 18.58
N TYR A 183 19.72 3.53 17.69
CA TYR A 183 20.73 2.78 16.96
C TYR A 183 20.34 2.55 15.51
N GLU A 184 21.34 2.45 14.64
CA GLU A 184 21.19 2.03 13.26
C GLU A 184 21.17 0.50 13.20
N PHE A 185 20.24 -0.07 12.43
CA PHE A 185 20.08 -1.52 12.30
C PHE A 185 20.16 -1.95 10.83
N ASP A 186 20.51 -3.21 10.61
CA ASP A 186 20.55 -3.81 9.27
C ASP A 186 19.13 -3.97 8.73
N ASN A 187 18.74 -3.03 7.88
CA ASN A 187 17.43 -2.95 7.26
C ASN A 187 17.40 -3.60 5.86
N SER A 188 18.11 -4.71 5.65
CA SER A 188 18.16 -5.47 4.38
C SER A 188 16.83 -5.64 3.64
N ALA A 189 15.70 -5.67 4.38
CA ALA A 189 14.36 -5.72 3.81
C ALA A 189 14.01 -4.48 2.95
N MET A 190 14.41 -3.27 3.39
CA MET A 190 14.19 -2.00 2.69
C MET A 190 15.17 -1.72 1.56
N HIS A 191 16.28 -2.46 1.46
CA HIS A 191 17.20 -2.32 0.35
C HIS A 191 16.64 -2.96 -0.92
N HIS A 192 16.23 -2.11 -1.84
CA HIS A 192 15.76 -2.53 -3.15
C HIS A 192 16.94 -2.86 -4.07
N TRP A 193 16.99 -4.09 -4.60
CA TRP A 193 18.04 -4.55 -5.54
C TRP A 193 18.22 -3.69 -6.80
N TRP A 194 17.22 -2.87 -7.15
CA TRP A 194 17.19 -2.04 -8.34
C TRP A 194 17.56 -0.57 -8.07
N MET A 195 17.79 -0.18 -6.81
CA MET A 195 18.31 1.14 -6.48
C MET A 195 19.83 1.10 -6.24
N PRO A 196 20.56 2.17 -6.58
CA PRO A 196 21.97 2.28 -6.25
C PRO A 196 22.16 2.38 -4.74
N ASP A 197 23.23 1.76 -4.23
CA ASP A 197 23.64 1.84 -2.82
C ASP A 197 23.73 3.31 -2.36
N GLY A 198 23.14 3.63 -1.19
CA GLY A 198 23.05 4.99 -0.63
C GLY A 198 21.78 5.77 -1.02
N TYR A 199 20.90 5.21 -1.86
CA TYR A 199 19.54 5.73 -2.15
C TYR A 199 18.43 4.81 -1.63
N ASP A 200 18.82 3.81 -0.86
CA ASP A 200 18.04 2.88 -0.04
C ASP A 200 17.32 3.55 1.14
N VAL A 201 17.56 4.84 1.36
CA VAL A 201 16.87 5.69 2.31
C VAL A 201 15.48 6.11 1.81
N CYS A 202 14.47 6.06 2.70
CA CYS A 202 13.04 6.31 2.41
C CYS A 202 12.79 7.38 1.34
N ILE A 203 12.46 6.96 0.11
CA ILE A 203 12.36 7.84 -1.07
C ILE A 203 11.39 9.00 -0.84
N PHE A 204 10.25 8.74 -0.21
CA PHE A 204 9.22 9.75 0.08
C PHE A 204 9.19 10.17 1.56
N GLY A 205 10.13 9.68 2.36
CA GLY A 205 10.12 9.80 3.82
C GLY A 205 9.04 8.92 4.46
N THR A 206 8.84 9.11 5.76
CA THR A 206 7.85 8.37 6.53
C THR A 206 6.65 9.23 6.89
N ASN A 207 5.50 8.60 7.10
CA ASN A 207 4.30 9.29 7.54
C ASN A 207 4.36 9.65 9.05
N ASN A 208 3.28 10.23 9.60
CA ASN A 208 3.15 10.51 11.04
C ASN A 208 3.40 9.31 11.95
N GLN A 209 3.13 8.14 11.40
CA GLN A 209 3.21 6.89 12.11
C GLN A 209 4.68 6.46 12.03
N GLY A 210 5.33 6.44 10.87
CA GLY A 210 6.69 5.89 10.70
C GLY A 210 6.74 4.89 9.54
N GLN A 211 5.60 4.68 8.86
CA GLN A 211 5.54 3.84 7.66
C GLN A 211 6.18 4.55 6.47
N ASP A 212 6.95 3.80 5.68
CA ASP A 212 7.48 4.27 4.41
C ASP A 212 6.35 4.70 3.45
N MET A 213 6.35 5.99 3.11
CA MET A 213 5.30 6.59 2.31
C MET A 213 5.34 6.09 0.86
N PHE A 214 6.52 5.71 0.36
CA PHE A 214 6.68 5.17 -1.00
C PHE A 214 5.94 3.83 -1.13
N SER A 215 6.19 2.91 -0.21
CA SER A 215 5.55 1.61 -0.17
C SER A 215 4.04 1.71 0.05
N LYS A 216 3.55 2.66 0.87
CA LYS A 216 2.10 2.91 1.01
C LYS A 216 1.44 3.37 -0.30
N VAL A 217 2.10 4.22 -1.08
CA VAL A 217 1.57 4.68 -2.37
C VAL A 217 1.50 3.52 -3.38
N LEU A 218 2.55 2.71 -3.45
CA LEU A 218 2.58 1.53 -4.31
C LEU A 218 1.49 0.53 -3.94
N TYR A 219 1.36 0.22 -2.65
CA TYR A 219 0.34 -0.70 -2.16
C TYR A 219 -1.08 -0.16 -2.42
N GLY A 220 -1.31 1.13 -2.14
CA GLY A 220 -2.59 1.80 -2.38
C GLY A 220 -3.01 1.84 -3.86
N SER A 221 -2.03 1.91 -4.78
CA SER A 221 -2.29 1.93 -6.22
C SER A 221 -3.14 0.74 -6.71
N ARG A 222 -3.00 -0.43 -6.07
CA ARG A 222 -3.77 -1.66 -6.35
C ARG A 222 -5.24 -1.52 -6.10
N VAL A 223 -5.57 -0.99 -4.93
CA VAL A 223 -6.95 -0.78 -4.54
C VAL A 223 -7.58 0.23 -5.50
N SER A 224 -6.87 1.32 -5.81
CA SER A 224 -7.33 2.32 -6.77
C SER A 224 -7.53 1.75 -8.19
N LEU A 225 -6.58 0.95 -8.70
CA LEU A 225 -6.66 0.35 -10.03
C LEU A 225 -7.80 -0.66 -10.12
N LYS A 226 -7.95 -1.52 -9.11
CA LYS A 226 -9.03 -2.51 -9.03
C LYS A 226 -10.40 -1.84 -9.03
N ILE A 227 -10.58 -0.79 -8.23
CA ILE A 227 -11.82 -0.01 -8.20
C ILE A 227 -12.06 0.66 -9.56
N GLY A 228 -11.05 1.34 -10.10
CA GLY A 228 -11.15 2.05 -11.38
C GLY A 228 -11.56 1.14 -12.53
N ILE A 229 -10.91 -0.02 -12.70
CA ILE A 229 -11.23 -0.99 -13.75
C ILE A 229 -12.63 -1.56 -13.55
N THR A 230 -12.99 -1.94 -12.32
CA THR A 230 -14.30 -2.54 -12.02
C THR A 230 -15.44 -1.56 -12.31
N VAL A 231 -15.30 -0.30 -11.86
CA VAL A 231 -16.28 0.75 -12.13
C VAL A 231 -16.39 1.03 -13.62
N ALA A 232 -15.26 1.19 -14.32
CA ALA A 232 -15.26 1.43 -15.76
C ALA A 232 -15.97 0.32 -16.55
N MET A 233 -15.68 -0.95 -16.24
CA MET A 233 -16.34 -2.10 -16.88
C MET A 233 -17.84 -2.12 -16.61
N LEU A 234 -18.25 -1.85 -15.37
CA LEU A 234 -19.67 -1.78 -15.01
C LEU A 234 -20.37 -0.61 -15.72
N THR A 235 -19.77 0.58 -15.73
CA THR A 235 -20.32 1.76 -16.40
C THR A 235 -20.46 1.54 -17.89
N VAL A 236 -19.44 0.97 -18.56
CA VAL A 236 -19.52 0.66 -19.99
C VAL A 236 -20.58 -0.38 -20.25
N THR A 237 -20.65 -1.45 -19.45
CA THR A 237 -21.63 -2.53 -19.66
C THR A 237 -23.06 -2.02 -19.47
N LEU A 238 -23.35 -1.37 -18.35
CA LEU A 238 -24.68 -0.85 -18.04
C LEU A 238 -25.05 0.31 -18.98
N GLY A 239 -24.12 1.24 -19.22
CA GLY A 239 -24.33 2.36 -20.13
C GLY A 239 -24.58 1.90 -21.56
N THR A 240 -23.89 0.86 -22.03
CA THR A 240 -24.13 0.27 -23.35
C THR A 240 -25.49 -0.40 -23.41
N ILE A 241 -25.90 -1.14 -22.38
CA ILE A 241 -27.24 -1.78 -22.34
C ILE A 241 -28.33 -0.71 -22.39
N VAL A 242 -28.28 0.27 -21.47
CA VAL A 242 -29.28 1.34 -21.37
C VAL A 242 -29.30 2.20 -22.63
N GLY A 243 -28.13 2.60 -23.13
CA GLY A 243 -28.00 3.39 -24.35
C GLY A 243 -28.48 2.63 -25.60
N SER A 244 -28.22 1.33 -25.68
CA SER A 244 -28.73 0.49 -26.79
C SER A 244 -30.25 0.37 -26.73
N ILE A 245 -30.85 0.26 -25.54
CA ILE A 245 -32.31 0.23 -25.37
C ILE A 245 -32.93 1.56 -25.80
N SER A 246 -32.39 2.69 -25.34
CA SER A 246 -32.85 4.03 -25.73
C SER A 246 -32.74 4.22 -27.26
N GLY A 247 -31.60 3.87 -27.85
CA GLY A 247 -31.35 4.00 -29.28
C GLY A 247 -32.17 3.05 -30.16
N TYR A 248 -32.52 1.85 -29.66
CA TYR A 248 -33.29 0.87 -30.41
C TYR A 248 -34.80 1.19 -30.43
N TYR A 249 -35.38 1.50 -29.27
CA TYR A 249 -36.83 1.77 -29.17
C TYR A 249 -37.20 3.21 -29.54
N GLY A 250 -36.33 4.18 -29.23
CA GLY A 250 -36.56 5.60 -29.48
C GLY A 250 -37.83 6.17 -28.82
N GLY A 251 -38.15 7.42 -29.15
CA GLY A 251 -39.40 8.07 -28.75
C GLY A 251 -39.59 8.18 -27.23
N ARG A 252 -40.68 7.60 -26.71
CA ARG A 252 -41.03 7.71 -25.27
C ARG A 252 -40.07 6.98 -24.33
N VAL A 253 -39.48 5.87 -24.77
CA VAL A 253 -38.53 5.11 -23.94
C VAL A 253 -37.24 5.93 -23.76
N ASP A 254 -36.77 6.54 -24.85
CA ASP A 254 -35.62 7.44 -24.82
C ASP A 254 -35.88 8.67 -23.93
N GLU A 255 -37.05 9.30 -24.07
CA GLU A 255 -37.42 10.45 -23.24
C GLU A 255 -37.42 10.10 -21.74
N VAL A 256 -37.99 8.96 -21.34
CA VAL A 256 -37.99 8.55 -19.92
C VAL A 256 -36.57 8.30 -19.41
N ILE A 257 -35.72 7.61 -20.19
CA ILE A 257 -34.33 7.33 -19.80
C ILE A 257 -33.54 8.64 -19.64
N MET A 258 -33.63 9.54 -20.60
CA MET A 258 -33.01 10.86 -20.55
C MET A 258 -33.47 11.67 -19.33
N ARG A 259 -34.76 11.63 -18.99
CA ARG A 259 -35.29 12.32 -17.80
C ARG A 259 -34.72 11.76 -16.49
N ILE A 260 -34.55 10.45 -16.41
CA ILE A 260 -33.91 9.83 -15.24
C ILE A 260 -32.45 10.29 -15.15
N CYS A 261 -31.70 10.30 -16.27
CA CYS A 261 -30.33 10.80 -16.30
C CYS A 261 -30.22 12.27 -15.87
N ASP A 262 -31.13 13.13 -16.34
CA ASP A 262 -31.17 14.55 -15.97
C ASP A 262 -31.32 14.73 -14.45
N ILE A 263 -32.15 13.89 -13.78
CA ILE A 263 -32.33 13.94 -12.32
C ILE A 263 -31.01 13.64 -11.60
N PHE A 264 -30.26 12.63 -12.04
CA PHE A 264 -28.97 12.30 -11.43
C PHE A 264 -27.91 13.38 -11.69
N PHE A 265 -27.89 13.97 -12.89
CA PHE A 265 -26.94 15.04 -13.23
C PHE A 265 -27.30 16.40 -12.63
N ALA A 266 -28.56 16.61 -12.24
CA ALA A 266 -28.97 17.81 -11.51
C ALA A 266 -28.37 17.87 -10.09
N VAL A 267 -28.01 16.72 -9.51
CA VAL A 267 -27.37 16.66 -8.20
C VAL A 267 -25.85 16.74 -8.36
N PRO A 268 -25.17 17.69 -7.69
CA PRO A 268 -23.72 17.73 -7.69
C PRO A 268 -23.13 16.41 -7.18
N GLY A 269 -22.23 15.79 -7.95
CA GLY A 269 -21.71 14.46 -7.66
C GLY A 269 -21.06 14.34 -6.27
N LEU A 270 -20.40 15.39 -5.78
CA LEU A 270 -19.83 15.42 -4.43
C LEU A 270 -20.90 15.28 -3.34
N ILE A 271 -22.06 15.95 -3.50
CA ILE A 271 -23.14 15.90 -2.52
C ILE A 271 -23.73 14.47 -2.47
N LEU A 272 -23.95 13.86 -3.64
CA LEU A 272 -24.44 12.49 -3.72
C LEU A 272 -23.46 11.49 -3.07
N ALA A 273 -22.16 11.65 -3.33
CA ALA A 273 -21.12 10.81 -2.75
C ALA A 273 -21.09 10.91 -1.21
N MET A 274 -21.14 12.13 -0.66
CA MET A 274 -21.17 12.34 0.79
C MET A 274 -22.45 11.80 1.45
N ALA A 275 -23.60 11.97 0.80
CA ALA A 275 -24.86 11.40 1.28
C ALA A 275 -24.81 9.87 1.34
N PHE A 276 -24.21 9.24 0.33
CA PHE A 276 -24.04 7.79 0.28
C PHE A 276 -23.12 7.27 1.38
N VAL A 277 -21.96 7.91 1.58
CA VAL A 277 -21.01 7.54 2.66
C VAL A 277 -21.69 7.63 4.03
N THR A 278 -22.40 8.72 4.30
CA THR A 278 -23.15 8.90 5.56
C THR A 278 -24.23 7.85 5.73
N ALA A 279 -24.97 7.50 4.67
CA ALA A 279 -26.00 6.47 4.73
C ALA A 279 -25.43 5.08 5.00
N MET A 280 -24.28 4.73 4.42
CA MET A 280 -23.61 3.46 4.69
C MET A 280 -23.08 3.37 6.12
N LEU A 281 -22.47 4.45 6.63
CA LEU A 281 -22.02 4.54 8.02
C LEU A 281 -23.17 4.37 9.02
N ALA A 282 -24.38 4.83 8.68
CA ALA A 282 -25.56 4.63 9.52
C ALA A 282 -26.08 3.18 9.52
N MET A 283 -25.62 2.33 8.60
CA MET A 283 -26.04 0.92 8.46
C MET A 283 -25.05 -0.07 9.09
N THR A 284 -23.85 0.39 9.48
CA THR A 284 -22.80 -0.39 10.16
C THR A 284 -22.73 -0.01 11.63
#